data_AF-A0A1F2W6M3-F1
#
_entry.id   AF-A0A1F2W6M3-F1
#
_cell.length_a   1.000
_cell.length_b   1.000
_cell.length_c   1.000
_cell.angle_alpha   90.00
_cell.angle_beta   90.00
_cell.angle_gamma   90.00
#
_symmetry.space_group_name_H-M   'P 1'
#
loop_
_entity.id
_entity.type
_entity.pdbx_description
1 polymer ?
#
loop_
_entity_poly.entity_id
_entity_poly.type
_entity_poly.pdbx_seq_one_letter_code
_entity_poly.pdbx_strand_id
1 'polypeptide(L)'
;MPFTHLLTRLPKIDDNIYYSFREKGAFYSSLKVTENFLITNNVPRHLIKLCEVYENNYDLNTAMNADLIISLLSWGFHYPVDTYLNTVLKILKNNGRLIIDIRKRTGDYEKINKQFKSLNIISESIKKYRLCFTK
;
A
#
# COMPACT_ATOMS: atom_id res chain seq x y z
N MET A 1 21.95 5.81 0.38
CA MET A 1 21.10 6.36 -0.71
C MET A 1 19.84 6.94 -0.08
N PRO A 2 19.30 8.06 -0.57
CA PRO A 2 18.04 8.61 -0.07
C PRO A 2 16.85 7.74 -0.50
N PHE A 3 16.06 7.26 0.47
CA PHE A 3 14.76 6.63 0.17
C PHE A 3 13.74 7.72 -0.17
N THR A 4 13.01 7.56 -1.28
CA THR A 4 11.84 8.38 -1.58
C THR A 4 10.60 7.67 -1.05
N HIS A 5 9.86 8.32 -0.16
CA HIS A 5 8.60 7.79 0.38
C HIS A 5 7.43 8.30 -0.46
N LEU A 6 6.80 7.41 -1.22
CA LEU A 6 5.55 7.70 -1.93
C LEU A 6 4.35 7.30 -1.07
N LEU A 7 3.43 8.23 -0.86
CA LEU A 7 2.16 7.99 -0.17
C LEU A 7 0.99 8.12 -1.14
N THR A 8 0.21 7.05 -1.30
CA THR A 8 -0.91 6.97 -2.24
C THR A 8 -2.27 6.93 -1.53
N ARG A 9 -3.25 7.68 -2.05
CA ARG A 9 -4.59 7.82 -1.43
C ARG A 9 -5.69 8.19 -2.45
N LEU A 10 -6.89 7.63 -2.27
CA LEU A 10 -8.15 8.16 -2.82
C LEU A 10 -8.60 9.38 -1.95
N PRO A 11 -8.80 10.58 -2.52
CA PRO A 11 -8.58 11.84 -1.78
C PRO A 11 -9.70 12.33 -0.85
N LYS A 12 -10.90 11.72 -0.85
CA LYS A 12 -12.04 12.23 -0.06
C LYS A 12 -11.82 12.07 1.44
N ILE A 13 -11.85 13.15 2.21
CA ILE A 13 -12.08 13.09 3.67
C ILE A 13 -13.60 13.22 3.85
N ASP A 14 -14.17 12.53 4.83
CA ASP A 14 -15.57 12.72 5.21
C ASP A 14 -15.59 13.51 6.53
N ASP A 15 -16.33 14.62 6.56
CA ASP A 15 -16.36 15.54 7.72
C ASP A 15 -17.10 14.95 8.93
N ASN A 16 -17.74 13.78 8.75
CA ASN A 16 -18.56 13.11 9.75
C ASN A 16 -17.94 11.77 10.20
N ILE A 17 -17.91 11.53 11.50
CA ILE A 17 -17.53 10.23 12.06
C ILE A 17 -18.74 9.29 12.02
N TYR A 18 -18.74 8.36 11.08
CA TYR A 18 -19.77 7.33 10.95
C TYR A 18 -19.35 6.02 11.65
N TYR A 19 -20.22 5.56 12.56
CA TYR A 19 -20.18 4.23 13.16
C TYR A 19 -21.14 3.26 12.45
N SER A 20 -20.91 1.96 12.64
CA SER A 20 -21.69 0.83 12.07
C SER A 20 -21.62 0.68 10.55
N PHE A 21 -22.18 -0.42 10.03
CA PHE A 21 -22.22 -0.73 8.60
C PHE A 21 -23.15 0.25 7.85
N ARG A 22 -22.65 0.84 6.75
CA ARG A 22 -23.42 1.69 5.82
C ARG A 22 -22.95 1.43 4.38
N GLU A 23 -23.80 1.72 3.39
CA GLU A 23 -23.47 1.57 1.97
C GLU A 23 -22.30 2.47 1.50
N LYS A 24 -22.11 3.62 2.15
CA LYS A 24 -20.98 4.52 1.92
C LYS A 24 -19.95 4.39 3.04
N GLY A 25 -18.73 4.00 2.67
CA GLY A 25 -17.57 4.02 3.56
C GLY A 25 -17.04 5.45 3.73
N ALA A 26 -16.70 5.81 4.97
CA ALA A 26 -16.04 7.07 5.30
C ALA A 26 -14.51 6.95 5.14
N PHE A 27 -13.87 7.95 4.53
CA PHE A 27 -12.50 7.83 3.99
C PHE A 27 -11.45 8.62 4.82
N TYR A 28 -11.19 8.17 6.05
CA TYR A 28 -10.52 8.96 7.11
C TYR A 28 -9.02 9.31 6.99
N SER A 29 -8.27 8.89 5.96
CA SER A 29 -6.85 9.26 5.84
C SER A 29 -6.63 10.69 5.29
N SER A 30 -5.43 11.25 5.40
CA SER A 30 -5.09 12.55 4.79
C SER A 30 -3.61 12.62 4.44
N LEU A 31 -3.28 12.80 3.16
CA LEU A 31 -1.87 12.89 2.73
C LEU A 31 -1.15 14.05 3.39
N LYS A 32 -1.84 15.17 3.65
CA LYS A 32 -1.25 16.33 4.32
C LYS A 32 -0.98 16.07 5.81
N VAL A 33 -1.86 15.35 6.50
CA VAL A 33 -1.60 14.90 7.88
C VAL A 33 -0.46 13.90 7.93
N THR A 34 -0.37 12.97 6.97
CA THR A 34 0.75 12.02 6.90
C THR A 34 2.07 12.70 6.55
N GLU A 35 2.10 13.67 5.64
CA GLU A 35 3.28 14.49 5.35
C GLU A 35 3.77 15.21 6.63
N ASN A 36 2.86 15.91 7.33
CA ASN A 36 3.18 16.60 8.56
C ASN A 36 3.67 15.62 9.65
N PHE A 37 3.04 14.45 9.80
CA PHE A 37 3.48 13.41 10.75
C PHE A 37 4.90 12.92 10.46
N LEU A 38 5.23 12.66 9.19
CA LEU A 38 6.58 12.24 8.80
C LEU A 38 7.61 13.35 9.06
N ILE A 39 7.30 14.61 8.73
CA ILE A 39 8.19 15.76 8.98
C ILE A 39 8.44 15.97 10.49
N THR A 40 7.39 15.88 11.32
CA THR A 40 7.51 15.94 12.80
C THR A 40 8.35 14.79 13.37
N ASN A 41 8.40 13.64 12.68
CA ASN A 41 9.28 12.52 13.00
C ASN A 41 10.64 12.58 12.25
N ASN A 42 11.10 13.79 11.91
CA ASN A 42 12.40 14.08 11.29
C ASN A 42 12.65 13.49 9.89
N VAL A 43 11.61 13.07 9.15
CA VAL A 43 11.76 12.69 7.73
C VAL A 43 11.94 13.97 6.90
N PRO A 44 13.08 14.15 6.18
CA PRO A 44 13.31 15.35 5.39
C PRO A 44 12.26 15.53 4.30
N ARG A 45 11.61 16.69 4.25
CA ARG A 45 10.47 16.95 3.34
C ARG A 45 10.77 16.63 1.87
N HIS A 46 11.99 16.87 1.40
CA HIS A 46 12.40 16.60 0.02
C HIS A 46 12.45 15.10 -0.35
N LEU A 47 12.34 14.20 0.64
CA LEU A 47 12.23 12.75 0.45
C LEU A 47 10.78 12.24 0.43
N ILE A 48 9.80 13.10 0.74
CA ILE A 48 8.38 12.75 0.77
C ILE A 48 7.76 13.17 -0.57
N LYS A 49 7.10 12.22 -1.24
CA LYS A 49 6.25 12.49 -2.40
C LYS A 49 4.82 12.05 -2.10
N LEU A 50 3.88 12.96 -2.30
CA LEU A 50 2.46 12.69 -2.16
C LEU A 50 1.89 12.42 -3.55
N CYS A 51 1.08 11.37 -3.69
CA CYS A 51 0.40 11.02 -4.94
C CYS A 51 -1.07 10.74 -4.63
N GLU A 52 -1.94 11.68 -5.01
CA GLU A 52 -3.37 11.39 -5.01
C GLU A 52 -3.70 10.51 -6.21
N VAL A 53 -4.38 9.41 -5.93
CA VAL A 53 -4.75 8.39 -6.89
C VAL A 53 -6.23 8.53 -7.17
N TYR A 54 -6.57 8.79 -8.43
CA TYR A 54 -7.95 8.87 -8.91
C TYR A 54 -8.25 7.68 -9.81
N GLU A 55 -9.50 7.25 -9.85
CA GLU A 55 -9.93 6.02 -10.55
C GLU A 55 -9.55 5.99 -12.05
N ASN A 56 -9.35 7.16 -12.67
CA ASN A 56 -8.90 7.32 -14.06
C ASN A 56 -7.62 8.15 -14.22
N ASN A 57 -6.91 8.50 -13.14
CA ASN A 57 -5.63 9.22 -13.21
C ASN A 57 -4.63 8.68 -12.19
N TYR A 58 -3.65 7.93 -12.71
CA TYR A 58 -2.57 7.28 -11.99
C TYR A 58 -1.23 7.76 -12.55
N ASP A 59 -0.75 8.95 -12.16
CA ASP A 59 0.62 9.39 -12.52
C ASP A 59 1.69 8.65 -11.70
N LEU A 60 1.84 7.38 -12.06
CA LEU A 60 2.79 6.44 -11.49
C LEU A 60 4.22 6.69 -12.01
N ASN A 61 4.47 7.68 -12.87
CA ASN A 61 5.84 8.04 -13.26
C ASN A 61 6.66 8.46 -12.04
N THR A 62 6.01 9.10 -11.06
CA THR A 62 6.58 9.43 -9.75
C THR A 62 6.90 8.20 -8.87
N ALA A 63 6.31 7.04 -9.19
CA ALA A 63 6.39 5.77 -8.48
C ALA A 63 7.26 4.71 -9.17
N MET A 64 7.63 4.93 -10.44
CA MET A 64 8.39 3.97 -11.25
C MET A 64 9.75 3.66 -10.63
N ASN A 65 10.12 2.38 -10.68
CA ASN A 65 11.35 1.82 -10.13
C ASN A 65 11.46 1.95 -8.60
N ALA A 66 10.35 1.68 -7.88
CA ALA A 66 10.37 1.57 -6.43
C ALA A 66 11.23 0.38 -5.95
N ASP A 67 12.07 0.58 -4.92
CA ASP A 67 12.85 -0.48 -4.27
C ASP A 67 12.02 -1.28 -3.25
N LEU A 68 11.05 -0.62 -2.62
CA LEU A 68 10.19 -1.17 -1.59
C LEU A 68 8.78 -0.57 -1.67
N ILE A 69 7.76 -1.42 -1.62
CA ILE A 69 6.34 -1.05 -1.50
C ILE A 69 5.77 -1.71 -0.25
N ILE A 70 4.92 -0.99 0.49
CA ILE A 70 4.33 -1.49 1.75
C ILE A 70 2.82 -1.22 1.77
N SER A 71 2.03 -2.25 2.08
CA SER A 71 0.62 -2.10 2.49
C SER A 71 0.33 -2.93 3.74
N LEU A 72 -0.01 -2.27 4.84
CA LEU A 72 -0.36 -2.92 6.11
C LEU A 72 -1.86 -2.78 6.36
N LEU A 73 -2.51 -3.89 6.67
CA LEU A 73 -3.96 -4.06 6.91
C LEU A 73 -4.94 -3.54 5.84
N SER A 74 -4.49 -2.87 4.78
CA SER A 74 -5.32 -2.32 3.71
C SER A 74 -5.45 -3.30 2.54
N TRP A 75 -4.66 -3.11 1.47
CA TRP A 75 -4.57 -4.02 0.33
C TRP A 75 -4.09 -5.41 0.77
N GLY A 76 -4.77 -6.46 0.32
CA GLY A 76 -4.55 -7.86 0.73
C GLY A 76 -5.36 -8.29 1.97
N PHE A 77 -5.95 -7.35 2.73
CA PHE A 77 -6.67 -7.67 3.98
C PHE A 77 -8.12 -7.19 4.02
N HIS A 78 -8.39 -5.95 3.56
CA HIS A 78 -9.75 -5.42 3.42
C HIS A 78 -10.32 -5.58 2.00
N TYR A 79 -9.47 -5.70 0.98
CA TYR A 79 -9.85 -5.91 -0.42
C TYR A 79 -8.79 -6.77 -1.14
N PRO A 80 -9.15 -7.43 -2.26
CA PRO A 80 -8.32 -8.47 -2.90
C PRO A 80 -6.94 -8.00 -3.34
N VAL A 81 -6.01 -8.94 -3.55
CA VAL A 81 -4.67 -8.59 -4.09
C VAL A 81 -4.76 -8.05 -5.52
N ASP A 82 -5.74 -8.49 -6.31
CA ASP A 82 -5.87 -8.15 -7.73
C ASP A 82 -6.04 -6.64 -7.97
N THR A 83 -6.59 -5.90 -7.00
CA THR A 83 -6.85 -4.45 -7.07
C THR A 83 -5.63 -3.61 -7.45
N TYR A 84 -4.43 -3.97 -6.97
CA TYR A 84 -3.18 -3.24 -7.27
C TYR A 84 -2.03 -4.14 -7.77
N LEU A 85 -2.26 -5.45 -7.96
CA LEU A 85 -1.21 -6.41 -8.30
C LEU A 85 -0.45 -6.02 -9.58
N ASN A 86 -1.17 -5.75 -10.67
CA ASN A 86 -0.57 -5.34 -11.95
C ASN A 86 0.19 -4.01 -11.84
N THR A 87 -0.35 -3.05 -11.09
CA THR A 87 0.30 -1.75 -10.81
C THR A 87 1.61 -1.94 -10.06
N VAL A 88 1.61 -2.75 -9.00
CA VAL A 88 2.81 -3.03 -8.20
C VAL A 88 3.86 -3.80 -9.01
N LEU A 89 3.45 -4.79 -9.81
CA LEU A 89 4.35 -5.50 -10.72
C LEU A 89 4.95 -4.59 -11.80
N LYS A 90 4.23 -3.53 -12.23
CA LYS A 90 4.76 -2.52 -13.16
C LYS A 90 5.79 -1.60 -12.51
N ILE A 91 5.50 -1.04 -11.34
CA ILE A 91 6.32 0.04 -10.74
C ILE A 91 7.50 -0.47 -9.88
N LEU A 92 7.42 -1.68 -9.32
CA LEU A 92 8.49 -2.25 -8.48
C LEU A 92 9.71 -2.66 -9.32
N LYS A 93 10.92 -2.35 -8.85
CA LYS A 93 12.18 -2.80 -9.46
C LYS A 93 12.29 -4.32 -9.51
N ASN A 94 13.08 -4.83 -10.46
CA ASN A 94 13.62 -6.19 -10.36
C ASN A 94 14.47 -6.29 -9.09
N ASN A 95 14.27 -7.35 -8.31
CA ASN A 95 14.79 -7.58 -6.96
C ASN A 95 14.30 -6.56 -5.90
N GLY A 96 13.36 -5.69 -6.26
CA GLY A 96 12.60 -4.85 -5.33
C GLY A 96 11.62 -5.70 -4.49
N ARG A 97 11.20 -5.15 -3.35
CA ARG A 97 10.39 -5.87 -2.36
C ARG A 97 8.97 -5.32 -2.20
N LEU A 98 8.02 -6.22 -1.95
CA LEU A 98 6.67 -5.91 -1.51
C LEU A 98 6.45 -6.44 -0.09
N ILE A 99 6.11 -5.57 0.87
CA ILE A 99 5.61 -5.97 2.18
C ILE A 99 4.09 -5.80 2.23
N ILE A 100 3.36 -6.89 2.46
CA ILE A 100 1.89 -6.90 2.43
C ILE A 100 1.30 -7.75 3.56
N ASP A 101 0.19 -7.28 4.15
CA ASP A 101 -0.65 -8.08 5.04
C ASP A 101 -1.74 -8.80 4.24
N ILE A 102 -1.74 -10.13 4.22
CA ILE A 102 -2.73 -10.94 3.48
C ILE A 102 -3.66 -11.67 4.45
N ARG A 103 -4.97 -11.50 4.28
CA ARG A 103 -6.00 -12.19 5.07
C ARG A 103 -6.03 -13.68 4.75
N LYS A 104 -6.11 -14.51 5.79
CA LYS A 104 -6.22 -15.97 5.62
C LYS A 104 -7.59 -16.34 5.05
N ARG A 105 -7.62 -17.46 4.30
CA ARG A 105 -8.84 -18.07 3.72
C ARG A 105 -9.54 -17.23 2.64
N THR A 106 -8.82 -16.42 1.87
CA THR A 106 -9.36 -15.68 0.70
C THR A 106 -8.87 -16.21 -0.66
N GLY A 107 -7.85 -17.07 -0.69
CA GLY A 107 -7.18 -17.52 -1.92
C GLY A 107 -6.20 -16.50 -2.52
N ASP A 108 -6.05 -15.31 -1.91
CA ASP A 108 -5.20 -14.24 -2.45
C ASP A 108 -3.69 -14.52 -2.26
N TYR A 109 -3.32 -15.33 -1.26
CA TYR A 109 -1.95 -15.78 -1.03
C TYR A 109 -1.42 -16.56 -2.24
N GLU A 110 -2.23 -17.49 -2.73
CA GLU A 110 -1.94 -18.38 -3.85
C GLU A 110 -1.93 -17.64 -5.19
N LYS A 111 -2.69 -16.53 -5.32
CA LYS A 111 -2.64 -15.63 -6.48
C LYS A 111 -1.31 -14.87 -6.53
N ILE A 112 -0.98 -14.16 -5.46
CA ILE A 112 0.16 -13.23 -5.46
C ILE A 112 1.50 -13.97 -5.45
N ASN A 113 1.61 -15.11 -4.74
CA ASN A 113 2.85 -15.86 -4.65
C ASN A 113 3.36 -16.37 -6.02
N LYS A 114 2.46 -16.51 -7.01
CA LYS A 114 2.82 -16.89 -8.39
C LYS A 114 3.50 -15.77 -9.19
N GLN A 115 3.49 -14.53 -8.69
CA GLN A 115 3.98 -13.35 -9.41
C GLN A 115 5.37 -12.85 -8.96
N PHE A 116 5.99 -13.52 -7.98
CA PHE A 116 7.24 -13.10 -7.35
C PHE A 116 8.23 -14.28 -7.27
N LYS A 117 9.54 -14.00 -7.35
CA LYS A 117 10.59 -15.04 -7.34
C LYS A 117 10.71 -15.76 -6.00
N SER A 118 10.50 -15.04 -4.91
CA SER A 118 10.65 -15.56 -3.56
C SER A 118 9.78 -14.82 -2.55
N LEU A 119 9.52 -15.51 -1.44
CA LEU A 119 8.68 -15.08 -0.33
C LEU A 119 9.41 -15.33 1.00
N ASN A 120 9.27 -14.38 1.93
CA ASN A 120 9.55 -14.59 3.35
C ASN A 120 8.34 -14.20 4.20
N ILE A 121 7.97 -15.02 5.19
CA ILE A 121 6.94 -14.68 6.17
C ILE A 121 7.58 -13.81 7.26
N ILE A 122 7.14 -12.57 7.40
CA ILE A 122 7.60 -11.64 8.46
C ILE A 122 6.92 -11.97 9.78
N SER A 123 5.61 -12.24 9.74
CA SER A 123 4.84 -12.66 10.92
C SER A 123 3.51 -13.30 10.53
N GLU A 124 2.91 -14.04 11.45
CA GLU A 124 1.64 -14.72 11.26
C GLU A 124 0.69 -14.44 12.43
N SER A 125 -0.61 -14.41 12.16
CA SER A 125 -1.66 -14.39 13.20
C SER A 125 -2.86 -15.23 12.79
N ILE A 126 -3.85 -15.36 13.67
CA ILE A 126 -5.10 -16.08 13.41
C ILE A 126 -5.81 -15.58 12.14
N LYS A 127 -5.72 -14.28 11.82
CA LYS A 127 -6.49 -13.64 10.73
C LYS A 127 -5.67 -13.33 9.47
N LYS A 128 -4.33 -13.27 9.54
CA LYS A 128 -3.48 -12.86 8.41
C LYS A 128 -2.06 -13.43 8.46
N TYR A 129 -1.38 -13.38 7.33
CA TYR A 129 0.08 -13.35 7.24
C TYR A 129 0.57 -11.92 7.01
N ARG A 130 1.79 -11.60 7.43
CA ARG A 130 2.58 -10.48 6.91
C ARG A 130 3.73 -11.06 6.11
N LEU A 131 3.83 -10.65 4.86
CA LEU A 131 4.68 -11.29 3.86
C LEU A 131 5.64 -10.27 3.25
N CYS A 132 6.85 -10.70 2.91
CA CYS A 132 7.81 -9.97 2.10
C CYS A 132 8.07 -10.76 0.82
N PHE A 133 7.61 -10.27 -0.32
CA PHE A 133 7.90 -10.84 -1.63
C PHE A 133 9.09 -10.11 -2.28
N THR A 134 9.86 -10.82 -3.10
CA THR A 134 10.93 -10.24 -3.95
C THR A 134 10.61 -10.48 -5.43
N LYS A 135 10.59 -9.40 -6.23
CA LYS A 135 10.28 -9.45 -7.67
C LYS A 135 11.47 -9.91 -8.51
#